data_AF-A0A7K1B1X7-F1
#
_entry.id   AF-A0A7K1B1X7-F1
#
_cell.length_a   1.000
_cell.length_b   1.000
_cell.length_c   1.000
_cell.angle_alpha   90.00
_cell.angle_beta   90.00
_cell.angle_gamma   90.00
#
_symmetry.space_group_name_H-M   'P 1'
#
loop_
_entity.id
_entity.type
_entity.pdbx_description
1 polymer ?
#
loop_
_entity_poly.entity_id
_entity_poly.type
_entity_poly.pdbx_seq_one_letter_code
_entity_poly.pdbx_strand_id
1 'polypeptide(L)'
;MNLPPPILDDLIEPAARALGVPVDLLLDDSRGAATIEARRVIVLLARQYIGASYPEIRRRLRPRSAGHTSVLEMHTAARELMRDPDFARRVEIAEQAFWAAWQARAIRYTTARRAS
;
A
#
# COMPACT_ATOMS: atom_id res chain seq x y z
N MET A 1 -6.81 21.00 -13.62
CA MET A 1 -5.46 20.41 -13.75
C MET A 1 -5.63 18.90 -13.77
N ASN A 2 -5.30 18.21 -14.86
CA ASN A 2 -5.44 16.74 -14.94
C ASN A 2 -4.21 16.10 -14.30
N LEU A 3 -4.30 15.82 -12.99
CA LEU A 3 -3.29 15.04 -12.28
C LEU A 3 -3.43 13.55 -12.63
N PRO A 4 -2.33 12.79 -12.67
CA PRO A 4 -2.43 11.36 -12.94
C PRO A 4 -3.12 10.66 -11.75
N PRO A 5 -3.93 9.61 -12.00
CA PRO A 5 -4.54 8.83 -10.92
C PRO A 5 -3.44 8.15 -10.08
N PRO A 6 -3.67 7.92 -8.77
CA PRO A 6 -2.74 7.16 -7.94
C PRO A 6 -2.64 5.71 -8.40
N ILE A 7 -1.45 5.12 -8.23
CA ILE A 7 -1.15 3.73 -8.59
C ILE A 7 -0.54 2.97 -7.41
N LEU A 8 -0.50 1.63 -7.48
CA LEU A 8 0.01 0.79 -6.39
C LEU A 8 1.46 1.12 -6.00
N ASP A 9 2.28 1.58 -6.94
CA ASP A 9 3.68 1.92 -6.70
C ASP A 9 3.82 3.21 -5.85
N ASP A 10 2.85 4.12 -5.93
CA ASP A 10 2.80 5.28 -5.04
C ASP A 10 2.50 4.89 -3.59
N LEU A 11 1.97 3.67 -3.37
CA LEU A 11 1.53 3.19 -2.06
C LEU A 11 2.54 2.21 -1.44
N ILE A 12 2.90 1.14 -2.16
CA ILE A 12 3.57 -0.02 -1.56
C ILE A 12 4.93 0.35 -0.99
N GLU A 13 5.82 0.95 -1.79
CA GLU A 13 7.17 1.28 -1.33
C GLU A 13 7.16 2.42 -0.27
N PRO A 14 6.42 3.52 -0.46
CA PRO A 14 6.35 4.58 0.54
C PRO A 14 5.75 4.12 1.87
N ALA A 15 4.66 3.34 1.85
CA ALA A 15 4.06 2.79 3.05
C ALA A 15 4.99 1.79 3.76
N ALA A 16 5.66 0.91 3.00
CA ALA A 16 6.66 -0.02 3.54
C ALA A 16 7.71 0.71 4.36
N ARG A 17 8.31 1.74 3.75
CA ARG A 17 9.36 2.56 4.35
C ARG A 17 8.86 3.29 5.59
N ALA A 18 7.68 3.90 5.52
CA ALA A 18 7.08 4.63 6.64
C ALA A 18 6.73 3.72 7.82
N LEU A 19 6.36 2.47 7.55
CA LEU A 19 6.07 1.45 8.56
C LEU A 19 7.33 0.73 9.10
N GLY A 20 8.52 1.09 8.61
CA GLY A 20 9.78 0.46 9.02
C GLY A 20 9.93 -0.99 8.55
N VAL A 21 9.20 -1.40 7.51
CA VAL A 21 9.25 -2.76 6.96
C VAL A 21 10.03 -2.74 5.64
N PRO A 22 11.12 -3.53 5.51
CA PRO A 22 11.82 -3.68 4.24
C PRO A 22 10.85 -4.13 3.14
N VAL A 23 10.88 -3.43 2.00
CA VAL A 23 9.97 -3.71 0.88
C VAL A 23 10.13 -5.14 0.38
N ASP A 24 11.35 -5.68 0.36
CA ASP A 24 11.62 -7.06 -0.04
C ASP A 24 10.89 -8.06 0.86
N LEU A 25 10.78 -7.80 2.16
CA LEU A 25 10.03 -8.67 3.08
C LEU A 25 8.53 -8.60 2.83
N LEU A 26 7.99 -7.43 2.42
CA LEU A 26 6.59 -7.32 2.03
C LEU A 26 6.29 -8.10 0.76
N LEU A 27 7.23 -8.12 -0.18
CA LEU A 27 7.12 -8.78 -1.47
C LEU A 27 7.44 -10.29 -1.44
N ASP A 28 8.09 -10.76 -0.37
CA ASP A 28 8.42 -12.16 -0.15
C ASP A 28 7.38 -12.88 0.73
N ASP A 29 7.63 -14.11 1.18
CA ASP A 29 6.71 -14.89 2.01
C ASP A 29 6.85 -14.70 3.51
N SER A 30 7.55 -13.64 3.94
CA SER A 30 7.73 -13.38 5.37
C SER A 30 6.38 -13.35 6.08
N ARG A 31 6.28 -14.15 7.14
CA ARG A 31 5.11 -14.25 8.03
C ARG A 31 5.33 -13.52 9.36
N GLY A 32 6.34 -12.66 9.43
CA GLY A 32 6.56 -11.81 10.60
C GLY A 32 5.34 -10.93 10.86
N ALA A 33 4.98 -10.76 12.13
CA ALA A 33 3.78 -10.00 12.53
C ALA A 33 3.77 -8.59 11.92
N ALA A 34 4.91 -7.88 11.97
CA ALA A 34 5.07 -6.56 11.37
C ALA A 34 4.86 -6.55 9.85
N THR A 35 5.33 -7.59 9.14
CA THR A 35 5.14 -7.72 7.69
C THR A 35 3.67 -7.98 7.33
N ILE A 36 3.01 -8.88 8.07
CA ILE A 36 1.58 -9.19 7.87
C ILE A 36 0.74 -7.94 8.12
N GLU A 37 1.02 -7.22 9.20
CA GLU A 37 0.33 -5.98 9.54
C GLU A 37 0.52 -4.91 8.46
N ALA A 38 1.75 -4.70 8.00
CA ALA A 38 2.03 -3.77 6.91
C ALA A 38 1.33 -4.18 5.60
N ARG A 39 1.24 -5.47 5.27
CA ARG A 39 0.42 -5.93 4.14
C ARG A 39 -1.05 -5.59 4.31
N ARG A 40 -1.63 -5.80 5.51
CA ARG A 40 -3.02 -5.44 5.80
C ARG A 40 -3.28 -3.94 5.59
N VAL A 41 -2.39 -3.09 6.09
CA VAL A 41 -2.44 -1.64 5.88
C VAL A 41 -2.42 -1.31 4.38
N ILE A 42 -1.46 -1.87 3.63
CA ILE A 42 -1.32 -1.64 2.18
C ILE A 42 -2.57 -2.12 1.42
N VAL A 43 -3.10 -3.30 1.76
CA VAL A 43 -4.30 -3.85 1.12
C VAL A 43 -5.52 -2.95 1.37
N LEU A 44 -5.68 -2.45 2.60
CA LEU A 44 -6.76 -1.53 2.96
C LEU A 44 -6.67 -0.24 2.13
N LEU A 45 -5.51 0.41 2.12
CA LEU A 45 -5.30 1.66 1.39
C LEU A 45 -5.41 1.48 -0.13
N ALA A 46 -4.93 0.36 -0.67
CA ALA A 46 -5.06 0.04 -2.09
C ALA A 46 -6.53 -0.11 -2.52
N ARG A 47 -7.36 -0.74 -1.68
CA ARG A 47 -8.80 -0.85 -1.93
C ARG A 47 -9.51 0.50 -1.78
N GLN A 48 -9.11 1.30 -0.81
CA GLN A 48 -9.77 2.57 -0.49
C GLN A 48 -9.47 3.68 -1.49
N TYR A 49 -8.20 3.87 -1.87
CA TYR A 49 -7.77 5.06 -2.63
C TYR A 49 -7.44 4.79 -4.09
N ILE A 50 -7.01 3.57 -4.41
CA ILE A 50 -6.62 3.20 -5.79
C ILE A 50 -7.75 2.43 -6.48
N GLY A 51 -8.61 1.76 -5.70
CA GLY A 51 -9.66 0.89 -6.24
C GLY A 51 -9.12 -0.41 -6.85
N ALA A 52 -7.85 -0.73 -6.61
CA ALA A 52 -7.17 -1.89 -7.19
C ALA A 52 -7.87 -3.21 -6.83
N SER A 53 -7.98 -4.13 -7.79
CA SER A 53 -8.64 -5.42 -7.55
C SER A 53 -7.79 -6.33 -6.64
N TYR A 54 -8.40 -7.27 -5.90
CA TYR A 54 -7.63 -8.22 -5.08
C TYR A 54 -6.59 -9.03 -5.90
N PRO A 55 -6.88 -9.48 -7.13
CA PRO A 55 -5.87 -10.11 -7.99
C PRO A 55 -4.72 -9.18 -8.35
N GLU A 56 -5.00 -7.89 -8.58
CA GLU A 56 -3.98 -6.89 -8.90
C GLU A 56 -3.05 -6.62 -7.72
N ILE A 57 -3.60 -6.45 -6.53
CA ILE A 57 -2.84 -6.30 -5.28
C ILE A 57 -1.96 -7.55 -5.05
N ARG A 58 -2.52 -8.75 -5.24
CA ARG A 58 -1.77 -10.02 -5.13
C ARG A 58 -0.60 -10.07 -6.11
N ARG A 59 -0.83 -9.71 -7.39
CA ARG A 59 0.23 -9.69 -8.42
C ARG A 59 1.36 -8.74 -8.05
N ARG A 60 1.06 -7.65 -7.34
CA ARG A 60 2.06 -6.65 -6.96
C ARG A 60 2.81 -7.03 -5.69
N LEU A 61 2.14 -7.59 -4.70
CA LEU A 61 2.75 -8.05 -3.45
C LEU A 61 3.49 -9.39 -3.58
N ARG A 62 3.27 -10.17 -4.65
CA ARG A 62 4.03 -11.38 -5.03
C ARG A 62 4.43 -12.38 -3.91
N PRO A 63 3.61 -12.70 -2.89
CA PRO A 63 3.98 -13.78 -1.97
C PRO A 63 4.13 -15.09 -2.78
N ARG A 64 5.37 -15.63 -2.84
CA ARG A 64 5.81 -16.79 -3.64
C ARG A 64 5.26 -18.13 -3.11
N SER A 65 4.95 -18.18 -1.83
CA SER A 65 4.39 -19.29 -1.09
C SER A 65 2.99 -18.86 -0.75
N ALA A 66 2.03 -19.50 -1.39
CA ALA A 66 0.63 -19.41 -1.09
C ALA A 66 0.33 -19.93 0.33
N GLY A 67 0.85 -19.28 1.39
CA GLY A 67 0.19 -19.27 2.68
C GLY A 67 -1.17 -18.64 2.45
N HIS A 68 -2.22 -19.42 2.68
CA HIS A 68 -3.57 -19.30 2.11
C HIS A 68 -4.36 -18.02 2.44
N THR A 69 -3.73 -16.99 3.01
CA THR A 69 -4.41 -15.73 3.33
C THR A 69 -4.74 -15.02 2.03
N SER A 70 -6.01 -15.08 1.63
CA SER A 70 -6.50 -14.34 0.49
C SER A 70 -6.34 -12.83 0.76
N VAL A 71 -6.02 -12.05 -0.28
CA VAL A 71 -5.97 -10.57 -0.15
C VAL A 71 -7.31 -10.03 0.38
N LEU A 72 -8.41 -10.73 0.09
CA LEU A 72 -9.72 -10.45 0.67
C LEU A 72 -9.72 -10.63 2.20
N GLU A 73 -9.21 -11.75 2.74
CA GLU A 73 -9.08 -11.94 4.20
C GLU A 73 -8.20 -10.86 4.84
N MET A 74 -7.10 -10.47 4.19
CA MET A 74 -6.27 -9.37 4.70
C MET A 74 -7.05 -8.06 4.76
N HIS A 75 -7.86 -7.77 3.73
CA HIS A 75 -8.71 -6.59 3.70
C HIS A 75 -9.77 -6.62 4.81
N THR A 76 -10.48 -7.74 4.97
CA THR A 76 -11.48 -7.92 6.03
C THR A 76 -10.85 -7.74 7.41
N ALA A 77 -9.74 -8.42 7.68
CA ALA A 77 -9.02 -8.30 8.94
C ALA A 77 -8.52 -6.86 9.19
N ALA A 78 -8.01 -6.17 8.16
CA ALA A 78 -7.59 -4.77 8.28
C ALA A 78 -8.74 -3.86 8.71
N ARG A 79 -9.95 -4.06 8.16
CA ARG A 79 -11.13 -3.27 8.52
C ARG A 79 -11.55 -3.49 9.97
N GLU A 80 -11.42 -4.72 10.48
CA GLU A 80 -11.71 -5.02 11.88
C GLU A 80 -10.67 -4.39 12.81
N LEU A 81 -9.38 -4.47 12.43
CA LEU A 81 -8.27 -3.88 13.16
C LEU A 81 -8.27 -2.35 13.16
N MET A 82 -9.04 -1.67 12.29
CA MET A 82 -9.19 -0.21 12.36
C MET A 82 -9.76 0.30 13.70
N ARG A 83 -10.35 -0.59 14.52
CA ARG A 83 -10.81 -0.27 15.88
C ARG A 83 -9.66 -0.24 16.90
N ASP A 84 -8.51 -0.83 16.57
CA ASP A 84 -7.30 -0.79 17.37
C ASP A 84 -6.57 0.55 17.08
N PRO A 85 -6.36 1.40 18.10
CA PRO A 85 -5.65 2.68 17.95
C PRO A 85 -4.25 2.54 17.36
N ASP A 86 -3.52 1.46 17.70
CA ASP A 86 -2.16 1.26 17.21
C ASP A 86 -2.17 0.94 15.71
N PHE A 87 -3.08 0.07 15.28
CA PHE A 87 -3.26 -0.22 13.86
C PHE A 87 -3.75 1.01 13.09
N ALA A 88 -4.72 1.76 13.62
CA ALA A 88 -5.22 2.99 13.01
C ALA A 88 -4.09 4.02 12.81
N ARG A 89 -3.25 4.20 13.83
CA ARG A 89 -2.07 5.08 13.76
C ARG A 89 -1.11 4.66 12.65
N ARG A 90 -0.91 3.36 12.46
CA ARG A 90 -0.08 2.84 11.36
C ARG A 90 -0.70 3.08 9.99
N VAL A 91 -2.02 2.98 9.87
CA VAL A 91 -2.73 3.32 8.63
C VAL A 91 -2.53 4.80 8.29
N GLU A 92 -2.65 5.70 9.26
CA GLU A 92 -2.39 7.13 9.05
C GLU A 92 -0.96 7.41 8.58
N ILE A 93 0.04 6.77 9.19
CA ILE A 93 1.45 6.90 8.80
C ILE A 93 1.65 6.48 7.33
N ALA A 94 1.10 5.32 6.96
CA ALA A 94 1.19 4.81 5.60
C ALA A 94 0.42 5.69 4.59
N GLU A 95 -0.73 6.21 4.98
CA GLU A 95 -1.56 7.10 4.17
C GLU A 95 -0.83 8.43 3.88
N GLN A 96 -0.22 9.04 4.89
CA GLN A 96 0.56 10.26 4.70
C GLN A 96 1.72 10.03 3.73
N ALA A 97 2.43 8.91 3.86
CA ALA A 97 3.52 8.54 2.97
C ALA A 97 3.04 8.31 1.52
N PHE A 98 1.89 7.66 1.35
CA PHE A 98 1.26 7.44 0.04
C PHE A 98 0.93 8.77 -0.66
N TRP A 99 0.23 9.68 0.02
CA TRP A 99 -0.15 10.96 -0.58
C TRP A 99 1.06 11.83 -0.92
N ALA A 100 2.09 11.83 -0.07
CA ALA A 100 3.34 12.53 -0.37
C ALA A 100 4.03 11.98 -1.62
N ALA A 101 4.08 10.65 -1.79
CA ALA A 101 4.67 10.01 -2.95
C ALA A 101 3.89 10.28 -4.24
N TRP A 102 2.55 10.18 -4.18
CA TRP A 102 1.69 10.52 -5.31
C TRP A 102 1.83 11.99 -5.72
N GLN A 103 1.84 12.92 -4.77
CA GLN A 103 2.04 14.35 -5.05
C GLN A 103 3.39 14.60 -5.74
N ALA A 104 4.47 13.97 -5.25
CA ALA A 104 5.79 14.08 -5.89
C ALA A 104 5.79 13.57 -7.34
N ARG A 105 5.09 12.47 -7.63
CA ARG A 105 4.93 11.95 -9.00
C ARG A 105 4.08 12.88 -9.86
N ALA A 106 2.99 13.40 -9.31
CA ALA A 106 2.08 14.30 -9.99
C ALA A 106 2.77 15.61 -10.42
N ILE A 107 3.64 16.18 -9.57
CA ILE A 107 4.46 17.36 -9.89
C ILE A 107 5.43 17.07 -11.04
N ARG A 108 6.09 15.91 -11.05
CA ARG A 108 6.98 15.52 -12.17
C ARG A 108 6.21 15.41 -13.48
N TYR A 109 5.02 14.84 -13.44
CA TYR A 109 4.15 14.71 -14.61
C TYR A 109 3.72 16.06 -15.19
N THR A 110 3.31 17.01 -14.34
CA THR A 110 2.91 18.36 -14.80
C THR A 110 4.09 19.15 -15.34
N THR A 111 5.28 19.00 -14.75
CA THR A 111 6.51 19.66 -15.21
C THR A 111 6.92 19.15 -16.59
N ALA A 112 6.93 17.83 -16.80
CA ALA A 112 7.25 17.22 -18.10
C ALA A 112 6.29 17.69 -19.21
N ARG A 113 4.98 17.77 -18.90
CA ARG A 113 3.97 18.22 -19.88
C ARG A 113 4.13 19.69 -20.29
N ARG A 114 4.63 20.56 -19.42
CA ARG A 114 4.85 21.99 -19.74
C ARG A 114 6.07 22.23 -20.63
N ALA A 115 7.00 21.27 -20.68
CA ALA A 115 8.21 21.35 -21.49
C ALA A 115 8.04 20.75 -22.90
N SER A 116 6.86 20.17 -23.19
CA SER A 116 6.47 19.63 -24.51
C SER A 116 5.50 20.59 -25.19
#